data_AF-A0A8S1SXS0-F1
#
_entry.id   AF-A0A8S1SXS0-F1
#
_cell.length_a   1.000
_cell.length_b   1.000
_cell.length_c   1.000
_cell.angle_alpha   90.00
_cell.angle_beta   90.00
_cell.angle_gamma   90.00
#
_symmetry.space_group_name_H-M   'P 1'
#
loop_
_entity.id
_entity.type
_entity.pdbx_description
1 polymer ?
#
loop_
_entity_poly.entity_id
_entity_poly.type
_entity_poly.pdbx_seq_one_letter_code
_entity_poly.pdbx_strand_id
1 'polypeptide(L)'
;MNIYTLKFEETTLENSYRQHKCNQLQSPILIYTYVLSIILVGSQLIYQLVNHDYTYLIHKLVILFIVMLLCLFFKQFKRFPNLILLLINIVLVSLETESNQYNTYHQGYLFGCNQMLTHAILLMGSDFQVGLFTNVILAITRAAITFVNEDYLTFQQYLYTILVTIGVSGLLYQSELYQRRSYLYQTKDTTWEKILPFVICKPFLIFKFDKDAFCFQQIAINKSLTESQEMQFDSVGDFLKECKYEKLTLQKYLFQKYEKFNNLVNKIDCEKLEIQYKKSRIKIKLLIYFVDTVRFMIVVETVDQAFIDLKYRYQYNLKEITQKYNNQLKKLAKILNKKLKKCKTQMLSEVSISILEFRILQSIKLQKLIRINMQQIFQKFQHIFHVNYKYNIYFHAKQDYIIYTYKPELYYFIISIIRLSNRMQQISFIIDQNQEAQIPQLSITGIDKLPDDYQFQYCQKTVFEKHIQVLNSHFWIFKEVHSSFNQHYTFENISNDQFNLLNQQF
;
A
#
# COMPACT_ATOMS: atom_id res chain seq x y z
N MET A 1 10.42 16.83 8.48
CA MET A 1 10.16 17.68 9.69
C MET A 1 11.44 17.70 10.48
N ASN A 2 11.95 18.87 10.84
CA ASN A 2 13.19 18.96 11.61
C ASN A 2 12.96 18.47 13.04
N ILE A 3 13.73 17.47 13.48
CA ILE A 3 13.58 16.82 14.79
C ILE A 3 13.79 17.81 15.95
N TYR A 4 14.67 18.80 15.79
CA TYR A 4 15.04 19.72 16.87
C TYR A 4 14.10 20.92 16.97
N THR A 5 13.64 21.46 15.84
CA THR A 5 12.78 22.64 15.83
C THR A 5 11.30 22.30 15.70
N LEU A 6 10.98 21.04 15.37
CA LEU A 6 9.66 20.53 15.02
C LEU A 6 9.00 21.23 13.83
N LYS A 7 9.70 22.15 13.14
CA LYS A 7 9.16 22.86 11.97
C LYS A 7 9.03 21.92 10.77
N PHE A 8 8.00 22.15 9.97
CA PHE A 8 7.93 21.54 8.65
C PHE A 8 9.06 22.10 7.76
N GLU A 9 9.64 21.24 6.92
CA GLU A 9 10.70 21.65 5.98
C GLU A 9 10.17 22.61 4.92
N GLU A 10 8.93 22.40 4.48
CA GLU A 10 8.25 23.29 3.55
C GLU A 10 7.61 24.47 4.29
N THR A 11 8.05 25.68 3.93
CA THR A 11 7.63 26.95 4.55
C THR A 11 6.14 27.24 4.40
N THR A 12 5.57 26.79 3.29
CA THR A 12 4.15 26.88 2.94
C THR A 12 3.27 26.09 3.91
N LEU A 13 3.61 24.82 4.15
CA LEU A 13 2.93 23.95 5.10
C LEU A 13 3.07 24.50 6.53
N GLU A 14 4.27 24.96 6.90
CA GLU A 14 4.52 25.60 8.19
C GLU A 14 3.65 26.83 8.43
N ASN A 15 3.51 27.71 7.43
CA ASN A 15 2.66 28.90 7.54
C ASN A 15 1.18 28.53 7.68
N SER A 16 0.70 27.53 6.95
CA SER A 16 -0.68 27.07 7.06
C SER A 16 -0.96 26.43 8.43
N TYR A 17 -0.03 25.63 8.96
CA TYR A 17 -0.11 25.09 10.32
C TYR A 17 -0.16 26.20 11.37
N ARG A 18 0.72 27.20 11.29
CA ARG A 18 0.73 28.32 12.25
C ARG A 18 -0.57 29.10 12.25
N GLN A 19 -1.14 29.35 11.08
CA GLN A 19 -2.44 30.02 10.99
C GLN A 19 -3.56 29.16 11.60
N HIS A 20 -3.54 27.85 11.33
CA HIS A 20 -4.49 26.91 11.92
C HIS A 20 -4.38 26.87 13.45
N LYS A 21 -3.17 26.71 14.00
CA LYS A 21 -2.89 26.71 15.44
C LYS A 21 -3.27 28.04 16.09
N CYS A 22 -2.99 29.16 15.41
CA CYS A 22 -3.37 30.49 15.88
C CYS A 22 -4.89 30.59 16.08
N ASN A 23 -5.67 30.12 15.11
CA ASN A 23 -7.13 30.22 15.14
C ASN A 23 -7.78 29.23 16.10
N GLN A 24 -7.30 27.98 16.15
CA GLN A 24 -7.94 26.92 16.94
C GLN A 24 -7.50 26.87 18.40
N LEU A 25 -6.25 27.23 18.70
CA LEU A 25 -5.66 27.03 20.02
C LEU A 25 -5.26 28.37 20.66
N GLN A 26 -4.41 29.14 19.99
CA GLN A 26 -3.78 30.32 20.61
C GLN A 26 -4.77 31.46 20.84
N SER A 27 -5.62 31.77 19.86
CA SER A 27 -6.59 32.84 19.98
C SER A 27 -7.62 32.56 21.09
N PRO A 28 -8.22 31.36 21.21
CA PRO A 28 -9.08 31.04 22.35
C PRO A 28 -8.35 31.17 23.69
N ILE A 29 -7.14 30.60 23.83
CA ILE A 29 -6.36 30.70 25.07
C ILE A 29 -6.09 32.16 25.43
N LEU A 30 -5.68 32.98 24.47
CA LEU A 30 -5.44 34.41 24.69
C LEU A 30 -6.72 35.15 25.10
N ILE A 31 -7.85 34.92 24.43
CA ILE A 31 -9.11 35.57 24.78
C ILE A 31 -9.53 35.20 26.20
N TYR A 32 -9.52 33.91 26.56
CA TYR A 32 -9.89 33.48 27.91
C TYR A 32 -8.96 34.04 28.98
N THR A 33 -7.64 33.98 28.73
CA THR A 33 -6.65 34.51 29.68
C THR A 33 -6.80 36.02 29.86
N TYR A 34 -7.09 36.79 28.81
CA TYR A 34 -7.37 38.22 28.94
C TYR A 34 -8.63 38.51 29.75
N VAL A 35 -9.76 37.87 29.41
CA VAL A 35 -11.02 38.11 30.14
C VAL A 35 -10.86 37.75 31.61
N LEU A 36 -10.25 36.61 31.92
CA LEU A 36 -10.01 36.19 33.30
C LEU A 36 -9.03 37.12 34.02
N SER A 37 -7.96 37.57 33.35
CA SER A 37 -6.99 38.50 33.96
C SER A 37 -7.62 39.85 34.27
N ILE A 38 -8.47 40.37 33.38
CA ILE A 38 -9.20 41.63 33.60
C ILE A 38 -10.17 41.48 34.78
N ILE A 39 -10.91 40.37 34.85
CA ILE A 39 -11.83 40.10 35.97
C ILE A 39 -11.04 39.99 37.28
N LEU A 40 -9.93 39.25 37.29
CA LEU A 40 -9.12 39.02 38.48
C LEU A 40 -8.49 40.32 38.98
N VAL A 41 -7.72 41.01 38.14
CA VAL A 41 -7.05 42.27 38.52
C VAL A 41 -8.08 43.36 38.83
N GLY A 42 -9.17 43.43 38.06
CA GLY A 42 -10.27 44.36 38.30
C GLY A 42 -10.96 44.13 39.64
N SER A 43 -11.24 42.88 40.02
CA SER A 43 -11.84 42.54 41.32
C SER A 43 -10.92 42.92 42.48
N GLN A 44 -9.61 42.70 42.34
CA GLN A 44 -8.64 43.07 43.36
C GLN A 44 -8.51 44.59 43.51
N LEU A 45 -8.55 45.34 42.41
CA LEU A 45 -8.56 46.80 42.44
C LEU A 45 -9.80 47.34 43.15
N ILE A 46 -10.98 46.79 42.86
CA ILE A 46 -12.23 47.15 43.55
C ILE A 46 -12.11 46.87 45.05
N TYR A 47 -11.60 45.70 45.43
CA TYR A 47 -11.40 45.34 46.84
C TYR A 47 -10.45 46.31 47.56
N GLN A 48 -9.32 46.66 46.94
CA GLN A 48 -8.35 47.61 47.49
C GLN A 48 -8.91 49.02 47.63
N LEU A 49 -9.72 49.48 46.66
CA LEU A 49 -10.40 50.76 46.72
C LEU A 49 -11.43 50.82 47.85
N VAL A 50 -12.21 49.75 48.05
CA VAL A 50 -13.22 49.68 49.12
C VAL A 50 -12.55 49.65 50.50
N ASN A 51 -11.45 48.92 50.65
CA ASN A 51 -10.76 48.77 51.93
C ASN A 51 -9.68 49.83 52.19
N HIS A 52 -9.52 50.80 51.29
CA HIS A 52 -8.55 51.89 51.40
C HIS A 52 -7.08 51.42 51.54
N ASP A 53 -6.74 50.26 50.97
CA ASP A 53 -5.37 49.73 50.94
C ASP A 53 -4.68 50.09 49.62
N TYR A 54 -3.84 51.13 49.66
CA TYR A 54 -3.23 51.72 48.48
C TYR A 54 -1.82 51.22 48.17
N THR A 55 -1.24 50.33 49.00
CA THR A 55 0.17 49.92 48.88
C THR A 55 0.53 49.37 47.49
N TYR A 56 -0.37 48.59 46.87
CA TYR A 56 -0.12 47.94 45.57
C TYR A 56 -1.05 48.44 44.44
N LEU A 57 -1.84 49.49 44.68
CA LEU A 57 -2.87 49.93 43.74
C LEU A 57 -2.28 50.41 42.40
N ILE A 58 -1.18 51.17 42.45
CA ILE A 58 -0.50 51.66 41.23
C ILE A 58 0.05 50.48 40.42
N HIS A 59 0.62 49.47 41.08
CA HIS A 59 1.16 48.29 40.41
C HIS A 59 0.08 47.53 39.64
N LYS A 60 -1.09 47.30 40.25
CA LYS A 60 -2.23 46.62 39.62
C LYS A 60 -2.86 47.41 38.48
N LEU A 61 -2.90 48.74 38.59
CA LEU A 61 -3.32 49.60 37.48
C LEU A 61 -2.38 49.49 36.28
N VAL A 62 -1.06 49.46 36.53
CA VAL A 62 -0.06 49.28 35.47
C VAL A 62 -0.21 47.90 34.81
N ILE A 63 -0.40 46.83 35.59
CA ILE A 63 -0.64 45.48 35.05
C ILE A 63 -1.91 45.47 34.19
N LEU A 64 -3.03 46.01 34.70
CA LEU A 64 -4.29 46.07 33.96
C LEU A 64 -4.12 46.84 32.64
N PHE A 65 -3.41 47.97 32.67
CA PHE A 65 -3.11 48.75 31.48
C PHE A 65 -2.28 47.97 30.45
N ILE A 66 -1.25 47.25 30.90
CA ILE A 66 -0.43 46.39 30.02
C ILE A 66 -1.27 45.27 29.41
N VAL A 67 -2.12 44.60 30.21
CA VAL A 67 -3.01 43.53 29.72
C VAL A 67 -3.97 44.07 28.65
N MET A 68 -4.55 45.26 28.86
CA MET A 68 -5.41 45.92 27.89
C MET A 68 -4.68 46.30 26.61
N LEU A 69 -3.44 46.82 26.71
CA LEU A 69 -2.58 47.10 25.56
C LEU A 69 -2.26 45.84 24.76
N LEU A 70 -1.91 44.73 25.43
CA LEU A 70 -1.63 43.45 24.77
C LEU A 70 -2.86 42.89 24.05
N CYS A 71 -4.06 43.07 24.62
CA CYS A 71 -5.32 42.70 23.99
C CYS A 71 -5.58 43.52 22.70
N LEU A 72 -5.41 44.85 22.76
CA LEU A 72 -5.53 45.71 21.58
C LEU A 72 -4.49 45.37 20.51
N PHE A 73 -3.24 45.12 20.94
CA PHE A 73 -2.16 44.71 20.05
C PHE A 73 -2.45 43.37 19.38
N PHE A 74 -3.00 42.39 20.09
CA PHE A 74 -3.43 41.12 19.50
C PHE A 74 -4.54 41.28 18.46
N LYS A 75 -5.52 42.14 18.74
CA LYS A 75 -6.62 42.42 17.81
C LYS A 75 -6.11 43.03 16.50
N GLN A 76 -5.09 43.89 16.56
CA GLN A 76 -4.51 44.58 15.41
C GLN A 76 -3.43 43.74 14.69
N PHE A 77 -2.62 42.99 15.43
CA PHE A 77 -1.47 42.24 14.94
C PHE A 77 -1.56 40.74 15.26
N LYS A 78 -2.54 40.07 14.65
CA LYS A 78 -2.73 38.60 14.72
C LYS A 78 -1.53 37.77 14.22
N ARG A 79 -0.51 38.41 13.65
CA ARG A 79 0.69 37.76 13.10
C ARG A 79 1.66 37.25 14.17
N PHE A 80 1.60 37.76 15.40
CA PHE A 80 2.58 37.46 16.45
C PHE A 80 1.96 36.88 17.75
N PRO A 81 1.13 35.82 17.68
CA PRO A 81 0.45 35.27 18.86
C PRO A 81 1.42 34.73 19.92
N ASN A 82 2.55 34.12 19.52
CA ASN A 82 3.53 33.58 20.45
C ASN A 82 4.23 34.66 21.29
N LEU A 83 4.54 35.81 20.69
CA LEU A 83 5.18 36.92 21.40
C LEU A 83 4.23 37.51 22.43
N ILE A 84 2.95 37.59 22.07
CA ILE A 84 1.89 38.07 22.96
C ILE A 84 1.66 37.07 24.11
N LEU A 85 1.64 35.77 23.83
CA LEU A 85 1.59 34.70 24.83
C LEU A 85 2.79 34.76 25.79
N LEU A 86 4.00 35.03 25.29
CA LEU A 86 5.19 35.23 26.13
C LEU A 86 5.02 36.45 27.05
N LEU A 87 4.61 37.60 26.49
CA LEU A 87 4.47 38.83 27.26
C LEU A 87 3.39 38.74 28.32
N ILE A 88 2.21 38.19 28.01
CA ILE A 88 1.16 38.01 29.02
C ILE A 88 1.61 37.05 30.12
N ASN A 89 2.36 36.00 29.75
CA ASN A 89 2.91 35.03 30.69
C ASN A 89 3.91 35.72 31.65
N ILE A 90 4.80 36.57 31.15
CA ILE A 90 5.72 37.37 32.00
C ILE A 90 4.96 38.37 32.88
N VAL A 91 3.95 39.05 32.35
CA VAL A 91 3.13 40.01 33.11
C VAL A 91 2.39 39.31 34.26
N LEU A 92 1.92 38.08 34.07
CA LEU A 92 1.26 37.34 35.15
C LEU A 92 2.24 36.91 36.26
N VAL A 93 3.53 36.74 35.97
CA VAL A 93 4.54 36.47 37.00
C VAL A 93 4.68 37.64 37.98
N SER A 94 4.46 38.89 37.55
CA SER A 94 4.53 40.02 38.49
C SER A 94 3.43 39.99 39.54
N LEU A 95 2.34 39.25 39.31
CA LEU A 95 1.33 39.01 40.36
C LEU A 95 1.85 38.04 41.43
N GLU A 96 2.89 37.24 41.15
CA GLU A 96 3.49 36.31 42.11
C GLU A 96 4.31 37.02 43.19
N THR A 97 4.77 38.26 42.97
CA THR A 97 5.62 38.97 43.94
C THR A 97 4.87 39.53 45.15
N GLU A 98 3.55 39.64 45.09
CA GLU A 98 2.72 40.20 46.18
C GLU A 98 2.40 39.19 47.30
N SER A 99 2.55 37.88 47.06
CA SER A 99 1.94 36.85 47.90
C SER A 99 2.61 36.60 49.25
N ASN A 100 3.73 37.23 49.58
CA ASN A 100 4.60 36.76 50.67
C ASN A 100 4.55 37.53 52.00
N GLN A 101 3.87 38.68 52.07
CA GLN A 101 3.88 39.47 53.32
C GLN A 101 2.73 39.16 54.30
N TYR A 102 1.62 38.56 53.83
CA TYR A 102 0.41 38.35 54.67
C TYR A 102 -0.32 37.02 54.46
N ASN A 103 0.13 36.15 53.55
CA ASN A 103 -0.55 34.88 53.30
C ASN A 103 -0.14 33.82 54.33
N THR A 104 -1.13 33.06 54.81
CA THR A 104 -0.88 31.81 55.51
C THR A 104 -0.23 30.79 54.56
N TYR A 105 0.51 29.82 55.11
CA TYR A 105 1.15 28.75 54.35
C TYR A 105 0.21 28.08 53.32
N HIS A 106 -1.03 27.79 53.73
CA HIS A 106 -2.03 27.17 52.85
C HIS A 106 -2.52 28.07 51.72
N GLN A 107 -2.65 29.38 51.97
CA GLN A 107 -3.03 30.35 50.94
C GLN A 107 -1.91 30.52 49.91
N GLY A 108 -0.64 30.57 50.37
CA GLY A 108 0.52 30.60 49.49
C GLY A 108 0.62 29.36 48.60
N TYR A 109 0.42 28.17 49.17
CA TYR A 109 0.38 26.91 48.40
C TYR A 109 -0.71 26.93 47.32
N LEU A 110 -1.95 27.27 47.68
CA LEU A 110 -3.08 27.30 46.75
C LEU A 110 -2.86 28.32 45.62
N PHE A 111 -2.33 29.49 45.96
CA PHE A 111 -1.98 30.52 45.00
C PHE A 111 -0.91 30.03 44.02
N GLY A 112 0.18 29.42 44.52
CA GLY A 112 1.24 28.85 43.69
C GLY A 112 0.74 27.77 42.73
N CYS A 113 -0.14 26.87 43.18
CA CYS A 113 -0.75 25.85 42.31
C CYS A 113 -1.56 26.48 41.17
N ASN A 114 -2.39 27.49 41.47
CA ASN A 114 -3.24 28.16 40.47
C ASN A 114 -2.42 28.98 39.47
N GLN A 115 -1.35 29.63 39.92
CA GLN A 115 -0.42 30.32 39.03
C GLN A 115 0.30 29.32 38.12
N MET A 116 0.87 28.25 38.68
CA MET A 116 1.53 27.22 37.89
C MET A 116 0.62 26.62 36.81
N LEU A 117 -0.66 26.37 37.14
CA LEU A 117 -1.65 25.91 36.17
C LEU A 117 -1.89 26.95 35.05
N THR A 118 -2.02 28.22 35.39
CA THR A 118 -2.23 29.31 34.43
C THR A 118 -1.04 29.42 33.47
N HIS A 119 0.18 29.39 34.00
CA HIS A 119 1.41 29.42 33.21
C HIS A 119 1.56 28.17 32.34
N ALA A 120 1.14 27.00 32.82
CA ALA A 120 1.11 25.76 32.02
C ALA A 120 0.13 25.84 30.83
N ILE A 121 -1.06 26.41 31.03
CA ILE A 121 -2.04 26.63 29.95
C ILE A 121 -1.46 27.55 28.87
N LEU A 122 -0.81 28.65 29.28
CA LEU A 122 -0.16 29.58 28.35
C LEU A 122 1.02 28.93 27.60
N LEU A 123 1.81 28.11 28.28
CA LEU A 123 2.89 27.33 27.67
C LEU A 123 2.36 26.34 26.62
N MET A 124 1.27 25.62 26.90
CA MET A 124 0.65 24.71 25.93
C MET A 124 0.11 25.42 24.69
N GLY A 125 -0.28 26.69 24.81
CA GLY A 125 -0.69 27.51 23.67
C GLY A 125 0.48 27.93 22.77
N SER A 126 1.69 28.07 23.32
CA SER A 126 2.85 28.58 22.58
C SER A 126 3.47 27.57 21.61
N ASP A 127 4.22 28.07 20.63
CA ASP A 127 5.08 27.20 19.80
C ASP A 127 6.24 26.65 20.61
N PHE A 128 6.65 25.41 20.32
CA PHE A 128 7.65 24.67 21.09
C PHE A 128 8.90 25.48 21.47
N GLN A 129 9.51 26.19 20.51
CA GLN A 129 10.72 27.00 20.79
C GLN A 129 10.46 28.13 21.79
N VAL A 130 9.31 28.80 21.66
CA VAL A 130 8.91 29.89 22.55
C VAL A 130 8.50 29.32 23.91
N GLY A 131 7.77 28.21 23.93
CA GLY A 131 7.37 27.52 25.15
C GLY A 131 8.57 27.04 25.96
N LEU A 132 9.57 26.43 25.32
CA LEU A 132 10.83 26.05 25.98
C LEU A 132 11.52 27.26 26.61
N PHE A 133 11.70 28.33 25.84
CA PHE A 133 12.36 29.54 26.32
C PHE A 133 11.59 30.17 27.49
N THR A 134 10.26 30.23 27.39
CA THR A 134 9.38 30.74 28.45
C THR A 134 9.49 29.90 29.71
N ASN A 135 9.48 28.56 29.59
CA ASN A 135 9.59 27.64 30.72
C ASN A 135 10.91 27.83 31.48
N VAL A 136 12.02 27.99 30.77
CA VAL A 136 13.33 28.28 31.39
C VAL A 136 13.33 29.63 32.08
N ILE A 137 12.79 30.67 31.44
CA ILE A 137 12.68 32.00 32.06
C ILE A 137 11.84 31.93 33.34
N LEU A 138 10.67 31.28 33.30
CA LEU A 138 9.80 31.15 34.46
C LEU A 138 10.49 30.44 35.63
N ALA A 139 11.25 29.38 35.34
CA ALA A 139 12.02 28.67 36.37
C ALA A 139 13.08 29.58 37.02
N ILE A 140 13.80 30.37 36.23
CA ILE A 140 14.80 31.32 36.73
C ILE A 140 14.14 32.44 37.54
N THR A 141 13.08 33.05 37.01
CA THR A 141 12.38 34.16 37.67
C THR A 141 11.77 33.71 38.99
N ARG A 142 11.16 32.53 39.04
CA ARG A 142 10.61 31.99 40.29
C ARG A 142 11.68 31.65 41.30
N ALA A 143 12.79 31.05 40.87
CA ALA A 143 13.93 30.81 41.77
C ALA A 143 14.48 32.13 42.34
N ALA A 144 14.53 33.19 41.54
CA ALA A 144 14.93 34.52 41.99
C ALA A 144 13.92 35.13 42.97
N ILE A 145 12.60 35.05 42.68
CA ILE A 145 11.55 35.52 43.57
C ILE A 145 11.59 34.78 44.91
N THR A 146 11.78 33.45 44.89
CA THR A 146 11.89 32.68 46.13
C THR A 146 13.16 33.04 46.89
N PHE A 147 14.31 33.21 46.23
CA PHE A 147 15.55 33.62 46.89
C PHE A 147 15.49 35.02 47.52
N VAL A 148 14.73 35.94 46.94
CA VAL A 148 14.54 37.30 47.50
C VAL A 148 13.61 37.28 48.72
N ASN A 149 12.67 36.33 48.78
CA ASN A 149 11.65 36.27 49.82
C ASN A 149 11.93 35.25 50.93
N GLU A 150 12.69 34.21 50.64
CA GLU A 150 13.19 33.22 51.59
C GLU A 150 14.72 33.24 51.52
N ASP A 151 15.39 33.47 52.65
CA ASP A 151 16.84 33.70 52.73
C ASP A 151 17.71 32.55 52.15
N TYR A 152 17.13 31.38 51.88
CA TYR A 152 17.81 30.29 51.17
C TYR A 152 16.85 29.29 50.50
N LEU A 153 17.25 28.79 49.33
CA LEU A 153 16.66 27.61 48.69
C LEU A 153 17.49 26.37 49.01
N THR A 154 16.83 25.28 49.40
CA THR A 154 17.51 23.99 49.62
C THR A 154 17.95 23.37 48.28
N PHE A 155 19.03 22.58 48.30
CA PHE A 155 19.51 21.85 47.12
C PHE A 155 18.41 20.98 46.47
N GLN A 156 17.56 20.37 47.29
CA GLN A 156 16.45 19.54 46.81
C GLN A 156 15.43 20.34 45.99
N GLN A 157 15.14 21.60 46.36
CA GLN A 157 14.24 22.47 45.60
C GLN A 157 14.84 22.85 44.24
N TYR A 158 16.14 23.17 44.16
CA TYR A 158 16.80 23.40 42.88
C TYR A 158 16.74 22.18 41.97
N LEU A 159 17.02 20.99 42.52
CA LEU A 159 16.96 19.75 41.77
C LEU A 159 15.54 19.46 41.26
N TYR A 160 14.50 19.67 42.07
CA TYR A 160 13.11 19.53 41.62
C TYR A 160 12.74 20.55 40.54
N THR A 161 13.14 21.82 40.67
CA THR A 161 12.87 22.84 39.64
C THR A 161 13.51 22.43 38.31
N ILE A 162 14.75 21.92 38.31
CA ILE A 162 15.43 21.43 37.10
C ILE A 162 14.68 20.24 36.50
N LEU A 163 14.35 19.23 37.31
CA LEU A 163 13.64 18.03 36.83
C LEU A 163 12.26 18.36 36.27
N VAL A 164 11.49 19.22 36.94
CA VAL A 164 10.17 19.67 36.48
C VAL A 164 10.31 20.47 35.18
N THR A 165 11.30 21.36 35.08
CA THR A 165 11.55 22.14 33.87
C THR A 165 11.84 21.23 32.67
N ILE A 166 12.70 20.21 32.86
CA ILE A 166 13.00 19.19 31.83
C ILE A 166 11.75 18.37 31.48
N GLY A 167 10.99 17.92 32.49
CA GLY A 167 9.76 17.14 32.30
C GLY A 167 8.71 17.90 31.50
N VAL A 168 8.43 19.15 31.87
CA VAL A 168 7.50 20.05 31.14
C VAL A 168 7.99 20.28 29.71
N SER A 169 9.30 20.46 29.51
CA SER A 169 9.89 20.62 28.18
C SER A 169 9.70 19.38 27.29
N GLY A 170 9.83 18.18 27.87
CA GLY A 170 9.54 16.91 27.19
C GLY A 170 8.05 16.77 26.83
N LEU A 171 7.14 17.16 27.73
CA LEU A 171 5.70 17.15 27.45
C LEU A 171 5.33 18.15 26.35
N LEU A 172 5.92 19.35 26.35
CA LEU A 172 5.73 20.34 25.27
C LEU A 172 6.21 19.79 23.92
N TYR A 173 7.36 19.11 23.90
CA TYR A 173 7.87 18.46 22.69
C TYR A 173 6.89 17.42 22.14
N GLN A 174 6.42 16.51 23.00
CA GLN A 174 5.47 15.47 22.57
C GLN A 174 4.15 16.07 22.10
N SER A 175 3.60 17.03 22.85
CA SER A 175 2.34 17.70 22.50
C SER A 175 2.41 18.37 21.12
N GLU A 176 3.45 19.16 20.87
CA GLU A 176 3.66 19.83 19.57
C GLU A 176 3.80 18.81 18.43
N LEU A 177 4.54 17.72 18.67
CA LEU A 177 4.73 16.65 17.69
C LEU A 177 3.39 15.96 17.34
N TYR A 178 2.54 15.70 18.33
CA TYR A 178 1.20 15.14 18.11
C TYR A 178 0.29 16.11 17.35
N GLN A 179 0.28 17.40 17.73
CA GLN A 179 -0.52 18.42 17.04
C GLN A 179 -0.13 18.54 15.56
N ARG A 180 1.17 18.55 15.26
CA ARG A 180 1.68 18.61 13.88
C ARG A 180 1.33 17.38 13.07
N ARG A 181 1.43 16.18 13.66
CA ARG A 181 0.98 14.93 13.02
C ARG A 181 -0.52 14.94 12.75
N SER A 182 -1.32 15.33 13.73
CA SER A 182 -2.78 15.44 13.60
C SER A 182 -3.18 16.38 12.46
N TYR A 183 -2.55 17.56 12.39
CA TYR A 183 -2.75 18.51 11.29
C TYR A 183 -2.39 17.91 9.92
N LEU A 184 -1.31 17.14 9.85
CA LEU A 184 -0.89 16.47 8.62
C LEU A 184 -1.87 15.35 8.19
N TYR A 185 -2.51 14.65 9.13
CA TYR A 185 -3.57 13.70 8.83
C TYR A 185 -4.85 14.42 8.36
N GLN A 186 -5.26 15.48 9.05
CA GLN A 186 -6.44 16.25 8.66
C GLN A 186 -6.31 16.85 7.24
N THR A 187 -5.13 17.36 6.89
CA THR A 187 -4.84 17.86 5.53
C THR A 187 -4.83 16.73 4.50
N LYS A 188 -4.30 15.55 4.85
CA LYS A 188 -4.38 14.35 4.01
C LYS A 188 -5.82 13.94 3.73
N ASP A 189 -6.63 13.81 4.78
CA ASP A 189 -8.00 13.32 4.69
C ASP A 189 -8.88 14.28 3.90
N THR A 190 -8.83 15.58 4.22
CA THR A 190 -9.59 16.61 3.47
C THR A 190 -9.20 16.69 2.00
N THR A 191 -7.93 16.44 1.67
CA THR A 191 -7.47 16.40 0.28
C THR A 191 -7.96 15.13 -0.41
N TRP A 192 -7.90 13.99 0.28
CA TRP A 192 -8.45 12.73 -0.22
C TRP A 192 -9.95 12.79 -0.46
N GLU A 193 -10.73 13.36 0.45
CA GLU A 193 -12.19 13.55 0.29
C GLU A 193 -12.53 14.35 -0.98
N LYS A 194 -11.75 15.39 -1.28
CA LYS A 194 -11.93 16.20 -2.50
C LYS A 194 -11.51 15.46 -3.77
N ILE A 195 -10.52 14.57 -3.67
CA ILE A 195 -9.99 13.81 -4.81
C ILE A 195 -10.85 12.59 -5.11
N LEU A 196 -11.42 11.96 -4.07
CA LEU A 196 -12.15 10.69 -4.13
C LEU A 196 -13.19 10.64 -5.27
N PRO A 197 -14.03 11.66 -5.51
CA PRO A 197 -15.02 11.65 -6.60
C PRO A 197 -14.39 11.48 -8.01
N PHE A 198 -13.13 11.86 -8.18
CA PHE A 198 -12.41 11.69 -9.46
C PHE A 198 -11.81 10.31 -9.62
N VAL A 199 -11.57 9.60 -8.52
CA VAL A 199 -10.88 8.30 -8.48
C VAL A 199 -11.87 7.14 -8.56
N ILE A 200 -13.04 7.32 -7.94
CA ILE A 200 -14.08 6.30 -7.87
C ILE A 200 -14.42 5.84 -9.30
N CYS A 201 -14.20 4.54 -9.56
CA CYS A 201 -14.55 3.84 -10.79
C CYS A 201 -13.81 4.27 -12.08
N LYS A 202 -12.75 5.07 -12.00
CA LYS A 202 -11.95 5.46 -13.19
C LYS A 202 -10.51 4.92 -13.14
N PRO A 203 -9.89 4.63 -14.29
CA PRO A 203 -8.46 4.33 -14.32
C PRO A 203 -7.70 5.59 -13.90
N PHE A 204 -6.79 5.45 -12.92
CA PHE A 204 -5.94 6.56 -12.50
C PHE A 204 -4.48 6.15 -12.26
N LEU A 205 -3.60 7.15 -12.33
CA LEU A 205 -2.19 7.08 -12.00
C LEU A 205 -1.82 8.25 -11.09
N ILE A 206 -1.17 7.98 -9.95
CA ILE A 206 -0.68 8.99 -9.00
C ILE A 206 0.84 8.90 -8.90
N PHE A 207 1.50 10.05 -9.00
CA PHE A 207 2.94 10.17 -8.93
C PHE A 207 3.37 11.51 -8.32
N LYS A 208 4.60 11.57 -7.84
CA LYS A 208 5.22 12.78 -7.28
C LYS A 208 6.51 13.10 -8.02
N PHE A 209 6.93 14.35 -7.95
CA PHE A 209 8.26 14.75 -8.39
C PHE A 209 9.24 14.64 -7.20
N ASP A 210 10.27 13.82 -7.35
CA ASP A 210 11.38 13.75 -6.41
C ASP A 210 12.44 14.78 -6.83
N LYS A 211 12.69 15.75 -5.95
CA LYS A 211 13.68 16.82 -6.19
C LYS A 211 15.10 16.28 -6.18
N ASP A 212 15.39 15.32 -5.31
CA ASP A 212 16.75 14.84 -5.07
C ASP A 212 17.22 13.97 -6.23
N ALA A 213 16.33 13.08 -6.70
CA ALA A 213 16.58 12.24 -7.87
C ALA A 213 16.19 12.90 -9.21
N PHE A 214 15.64 14.12 -9.16
CA PHE A 214 15.12 14.88 -10.31
C PHE A 214 14.22 14.05 -11.25
N CYS A 215 13.36 13.20 -10.67
CA CYS A 215 12.58 12.23 -11.41
C CYS A 215 11.14 12.12 -10.89
N PHE A 216 10.24 11.63 -11.74
CA PHE A 216 8.86 11.35 -11.34
C PHE A 216 8.76 9.93 -10.77
N GLN A 217 8.31 9.81 -9.52
CA GLN A 217 8.14 8.55 -8.82
C GLN A 217 6.66 8.17 -8.71
N GLN A 218 6.36 6.93 -9.05
CA GLN A 218 5.02 6.37 -8.90
C GLN A 218 4.65 6.24 -7.43
N ILE A 219 3.45 6.66 -7.06
CA ILE A 219 2.86 6.44 -5.73
C ILE A 219 1.84 5.31 -5.81
N ALA A 220 0.89 5.40 -6.74
CA ALA A 220 -0.20 4.44 -6.87
C ALA A 220 -0.71 4.37 -8.31
N ILE A 221 -1.17 3.19 -8.71
CA ILE A 221 -1.78 2.94 -10.02
C ILE A 221 -2.98 2.03 -9.86
N ASN A 222 -4.07 2.33 -10.59
CA ASN A 222 -5.19 1.41 -10.69
C ASN A 222 -4.84 0.28 -11.68
N LYS A 223 -4.91 -0.99 -11.26
CA LYS A 223 -4.58 -2.16 -12.10
C LYS A 223 -5.39 -2.23 -13.39
N SER A 224 -6.61 -1.67 -13.41
CA SER A 224 -7.44 -1.58 -14.62
C SER A 224 -6.79 -0.77 -15.75
N LEU A 225 -5.86 0.12 -15.42
CA LEU A 225 -5.12 0.96 -16.38
C LEU A 225 -4.04 0.15 -17.10
N THR A 226 -3.32 -0.72 -16.37
CA THR A 226 -2.25 -1.59 -16.89
C THR A 226 -2.76 -2.83 -17.63
N GLU A 227 -4.00 -3.27 -17.34
CA GLU A 227 -4.64 -4.40 -18.06
C GLU A 227 -5.23 -3.98 -19.41
N SER A 228 -5.44 -2.67 -19.63
CA SER A 228 -5.77 -2.12 -20.94
C SER A 228 -4.53 -2.11 -21.82
N GLN A 229 -4.57 -2.78 -22.98
CA GLN A 229 -3.43 -2.86 -23.93
C GLN A 229 -2.98 -1.48 -24.46
N GLU A 230 -3.76 -0.43 -24.24
CA GLU A 230 -3.52 0.93 -24.75
C GLU A 230 -2.53 1.74 -23.90
N MET A 231 -2.43 1.45 -22.59
CA MET A 231 -1.50 2.11 -21.66
C MET A 231 -0.63 1.08 -20.93
N GLN A 232 0.01 0.20 -21.69
CA GLN A 232 1.13 -0.59 -21.16
C GLN A 232 2.40 0.26 -21.21
N PHE A 233 2.98 0.48 -20.03
CA PHE A 233 4.26 1.13 -19.81
C PHE A 233 4.96 0.46 -18.63
N ASP A 234 6.28 0.30 -18.72
CA ASP A 234 7.08 -0.37 -17.69
C ASP A 234 7.34 0.55 -16.49
N SER A 235 7.43 1.86 -16.73
CA SER A 235 7.58 2.87 -15.70
C SER A 235 6.79 4.15 -15.99
N VAL A 236 6.39 4.86 -14.93
CA VAL A 236 5.74 6.18 -15.06
C VAL A 236 6.65 7.17 -15.78
N GLY A 237 7.97 7.08 -15.58
CA GLY A 237 8.93 7.93 -16.26
C GLY A 237 8.84 7.78 -17.78
N ASP A 238 8.72 6.55 -18.28
CA ASP A 238 8.63 6.28 -19.72
C ASP A 238 7.29 6.75 -20.28
N PHE A 239 6.20 6.49 -19.56
CA PHE A 239 4.88 7.01 -19.91
C PHE A 239 4.88 8.53 -20.07
N LEU A 240 5.47 9.27 -19.12
CA LEU A 240 5.52 10.74 -19.15
C LEU A 240 6.43 11.29 -20.26
N LYS A 241 7.48 10.55 -20.64
CA LYS A 241 8.39 10.91 -21.75
C LYS A 241 7.75 10.67 -23.12
N GLU A 242 7.05 9.55 -23.28
CA GLU A 242 6.41 9.15 -24.53
C GLU A 242 5.09 9.87 -24.79
N CYS A 243 4.36 10.25 -23.74
CA CYS A 243 3.15 11.05 -23.87
C CYS A 243 3.46 12.46 -24.35
N LYS A 244 2.74 12.90 -25.39
CA LYS A 244 2.78 14.27 -25.89
C LYS A 244 1.48 14.99 -25.61
N TYR A 245 1.59 16.21 -25.13
CA TYR A 245 0.52 17.19 -25.08
C TYR A 245 0.90 18.33 -26.02
N GLU A 246 0.10 18.55 -27.06
CA GLU A 246 0.42 19.46 -28.16
C GLU A 246 1.80 19.14 -28.81
N LYS A 247 2.81 19.99 -28.59
CA LYS A 247 4.18 19.84 -29.11
C LYS A 247 5.19 19.45 -28.03
N LEU A 248 4.77 19.36 -26.77
CA LEU A 248 5.65 19.11 -25.62
C LEU A 248 5.40 17.70 -25.06
N THR A 249 6.45 17.10 -24.50
CA THR A 249 6.32 15.89 -23.69
C THR A 249 5.57 16.21 -22.40
N LEU A 250 4.72 15.31 -21.94
CA LEU A 250 3.94 15.47 -20.71
C LEU A 250 4.86 15.70 -19.50
N GLN A 251 6.03 15.06 -19.46
CA GLN A 251 7.07 15.31 -18.44
C GLN A 251 7.46 16.79 -18.33
N LYS A 252 7.78 17.45 -19.45
CA LYS A 252 8.16 18.87 -19.50
C LYS A 252 7.00 19.78 -19.08
N TYR A 253 5.78 19.47 -19.54
CA TYR A 253 4.58 20.20 -19.16
C TYR A 253 4.34 20.17 -17.65
N LEU A 254 4.43 18.97 -17.06
CA LEU A 254 4.23 18.77 -15.63
C LEU A 254 5.32 19.44 -14.79
N PHE A 255 6.56 19.47 -15.27
CA PHE A 255 7.64 20.20 -14.60
C PHE A 255 7.39 21.72 -14.58
N GLN A 256 6.96 22.31 -15.69
CA GLN A 256 6.59 23.74 -15.72
C GLN A 256 5.41 24.06 -14.80
N LYS A 257 4.44 23.14 -14.72
CA LYS A 257 3.32 23.25 -13.78
C LYS A 257 3.77 23.10 -12.32
N TYR A 258 4.70 22.21 -12.04
CA TYR A 258 5.29 22.02 -10.72
C TYR A 258 5.90 23.33 -10.18
N GLU A 259 6.75 24.00 -10.96
CA GLU A 259 7.40 25.25 -10.55
C GLU A 259 6.38 26.36 -10.23
N LYS A 260 5.30 26.45 -11.02
CA LYS A 260 4.22 27.43 -10.79
C LYS A 260 3.37 27.06 -9.57
N PHE A 261 3.09 25.78 -9.37
CA PHE A 261 2.17 25.29 -8.36
C PHE A 261 2.80 25.17 -6.96
N ASN A 262 4.13 25.00 -6.88
CA ASN A 262 4.86 24.93 -5.60
C ASN A 262 4.63 26.18 -4.70
N ASN A 263 4.15 27.28 -5.28
CA ASN A 263 3.83 28.51 -4.55
C ASN A 263 2.36 28.61 -4.07
N LEU A 264 1.48 27.67 -4.46
CA LEU A 264 0.03 27.74 -4.20
C LEU A 264 -0.43 26.57 -3.32
N VAL A 265 -0.57 26.85 -2.02
CA VAL A 265 -1.00 25.86 -1.01
C VAL A 265 -2.51 25.67 -1.03
N ASN A 266 -2.99 24.43 -0.80
CA ASN A 266 -4.40 24.06 -0.62
C ASN A 266 -5.33 24.27 -1.83
N LYS A 267 -4.78 24.55 -3.01
CA LYS A 267 -5.55 24.46 -4.25
C LYS A 267 -5.44 23.05 -4.81
N ILE A 268 -6.52 22.61 -5.45
CA ILE A 268 -6.51 21.46 -6.34
C ILE A 268 -6.69 22.08 -7.72
N ASP A 269 -5.64 22.06 -8.54
CA ASP A 269 -5.77 22.44 -9.94
C ASP A 269 -6.29 21.24 -10.72
N CYS A 270 -7.27 21.49 -11.57
CA CYS A 270 -7.93 20.45 -12.31
C CYS A 270 -8.07 20.86 -13.76
N GLU A 271 -7.38 20.13 -14.63
CA GLU A 271 -7.34 20.41 -16.05
C GLU A 271 -7.77 19.17 -16.84
N LYS A 272 -8.53 19.38 -17.92
CA LYS A 272 -8.81 18.33 -18.89
C LYS A 272 -7.85 18.48 -20.04
N LEU A 273 -7.11 17.41 -20.34
CA LEU A 273 -6.10 17.38 -21.39
C LEU A 273 -6.42 16.26 -22.37
N GLU A 274 -6.15 16.49 -23.65
CA GLU A 274 -6.13 15.43 -24.65
C GLU A 274 -4.67 15.14 -25.00
N ILE A 275 -4.19 13.97 -24.57
CA ILE A 275 -2.80 13.55 -24.75
C ILE A 275 -2.69 12.54 -25.88
N GLN A 276 -1.55 12.53 -26.56
CA GLN A 276 -1.21 11.52 -27.54
C GLN A 276 -0.16 10.59 -26.93
N TYR A 277 -0.50 9.30 -26.82
CA TYR A 277 0.42 8.25 -26.40
C TYR A 277 0.54 7.24 -27.54
N LYS A 278 1.76 7.02 -28.04
CA LYS A 278 2.01 6.20 -29.24
C LYS A 278 1.11 6.66 -30.42
N LYS A 279 0.12 5.85 -30.82
CA LYS A 279 -0.82 6.16 -31.91
C LYS A 279 -2.24 6.51 -31.44
N SER A 280 -2.53 6.45 -30.14
CA SER A 280 -3.85 6.73 -29.58
C SER A 280 -3.92 8.16 -29.02
N ARG A 281 -5.10 8.77 -29.15
CA ARG A 281 -5.45 10.02 -28.46
C ARG A 281 -6.33 9.67 -27.27
N ILE A 282 -5.98 10.20 -26.11
CA ILE A 282 -6.61 9.83 -24.85
C ILE A 282 -6.99 11.11 -24.11
N LYS A 283 -8.26 11.19 -23.72
CA LYS A 283 -8.76 12.28 -22.87
C LYS A 283 -8.49 11.95 -21.42
N ILE A 284 -7.70 12.80 -20.78
CA ILE A 284 -7.33 12.67 -19.38
C ILE A 284 -7.77 13.90 -18.60
N LYS A 285 -7.93 13.71 -17.30
CA LYS A 285 -8.09 14.77 -16.32
C LYS A 285 -6.85 14.77 -15.44
N LEU A 286 -6.07 15.85 -15.53
CA LEU A 286 -4.92 16.09 -14.69
C LEU A 286 -5.37 16.82 -13.42
N LEU A 287 -5.02 16.27 -12.28
CA LEU A 287 -5.23 16.84 -10.97
C LEU A 287 -3.86 17.11 -10.35
N ILE A 288 -3.61 18.36 -9.96
CA ILE A 288 -2.41 18.77 -9.25
C ILE A 288 -2.85 19.21 -7.87
N TYR A 289 -2.29 18.58 -6.84
CA TYR A 289 -2.68 18.84 -5.47
C TYR A 289 -1.49 18.71 -4.54
N PHE A 290 -1.60 19.35 -3.38
CA PHE A 290 -0.55 19.41 -2.37
C PHE A 290 -1.02 18.71 -1.11
N VAL A 291 -0.19 17.82 -0.56
CA VAL A 291 -0.46 17.11 0.70
C VAL A 291 0.73 17.30 1.64
N ASP A 292 1.79 16.55 1.37
CA ASP A 292 3.12 16.62 1.98
C ASP A 292 4.16 17.09 0.97
N THR A 293 3.87 16.87 -0.31
CA THR A 293 4.61 17.25 -1.51
C THR A 293 3.60 17.50 -2.61
N VAL A 294 4.00 18.18 -3.68
CA VAL A 294 3.14 18.32 -4.87
C VAL A 294 2.99 16.95 -5.53
N ARG A 295 1.75 16.52 -5.69
CA ARG A 295 1.37 15.27 -6.33
C ARG A 295 0.58 15.54 -7.60
N PHE A 296 0.80 14.68 -8.57
CA PHE A 296 0.11 14.67 -9.84
C PHE A 296 -0.75 13.42 -9.91
N MET A 297 -1.97 13.61 -10.38
CA MET A 297 -2.89 12.52 -10.64
C MET A 297 -3.47 12.65 -12.03
N ILE A 298 -3.32 11.59 -12.82
CA ILE A 298 -3.91 11.48 -14.15
C ILE A 298 -5.07 10.52 -14.04
N VAL A 299 -6.28 10.99 -14.35
CA VAL A 299 -7.49 10.17 -14.45
C VAL A 299 -7.89 10.07 -15.91
N VAL A 300 -8.06 8.85 -16.43
CA VAL A 300 -8.48 8.64 -17.81
C VAL A 300 -10.00 8.81 -17.89
N GLU A 301 -10.49 9.80 -18.64
CA GLU A 301 -11.93 10.11 -18.68
C GLU A 301 -12.72 9.13 -19.58
N THR A 302 -12.09 8.54 -20.60
CA THR A 302 -12.72 7.56 -21.51
C THR A 302 -11.66 6.67 -22.19
N VAL A 303 -11.81 5.34 -22.10
CA VAL A 303 -11.41 4.44 -23.18
C VAL A 303 -12.62 4.41 -24.12
N ASP A 304 -12.47 4.79 -25.38
CA ASP A 304 -13.57 5.01 -26.32
C ASP A 304 -14.60 3.86 -26.26
N GLN A 305 -15.84 4.15 -25.89
CA GLN A 305 -16.90 3.13 -25.76
C GLN A 305 -17.08 2.36 -27.07
N ALA A 306 -16.92 3.07 -28.20
CA ALA A 306 -16.92 2.51 -29.54
C ALA A 306 -15.79 1.49 -29.76
N PHE A 307 -14.62 1.69 -29.15
CA PHE A 307 -13.50 0.76 -29.25
C PHE A 307 -13.68 -0.45 -28.35
N ILE A 308 -14.22 -0.27 -27.14
CA ILE A 308 -14.62 -1.37 -26.26
C ILE A 308 -15.63 -2.27 -26.99
N ASP A 309 -16.64 -1.68 -27.63
CA ASP A 309 -17.62 -2.40 -28.44
C ASP A 309 -16.98 -3.11 -29.65
N LEU A 310 -16.01 -2.48 -30.31
CA LEU A 310 -15.27 -3.06 -31.42
C LEU A 310 -14.43 -4.26 -30.97
N LYS A 311 -13.78 -4.18 -29.80
CA LYS A 311 -13.04 -5.28 -29.18
C LYS A 311 -13.97 -6.44 -28.81
N TYR A 312 -15.12 -6.17 -28.21
CA TYR A 312 -16.13 -7.19 -27.91
C TYR A 312 -16.64 -7.87 -29.19
N ARG A 313 -16.95 -7.10 -30.24
CA ARG A 313 -17.33 -7.66 -31.55
C ARG A 313 -16.23 -8.50 -32.15
N TYR A 314 -14.97 -8.06 -32.09
CA TYR A 314 -13.84 -8.81 -32.62
C TYR A 314 -13.64 -10.14 -31.88
N GLN A 315 -13.69 -10.13 -30.55
CA GLN A 315 -13.58 -11.35 -29.73
C GLN A 315 -14.76 -12.30 -29.97
N TYR A 316 -15.98 -11.77 -30.11
CA TYR A 316 -17.16 -12.56 -30.44
C TYR A 316 -17.02 -13.21 -31.82
N ASN A 317 -16.61 -12.44 -32.84
CA ASN A 317 -16.37 -12.95 -34.19
C ASN A 317 -15.29 -14.02 -34.22
N LEU A 318 -14.19 -13.85 -33.48
CA LEU A 318 -13.15 -14.87 -33.36
C LEU A 318 -13.69 -16.16 -32.73
N LYS A 319 -14.50 -16.08 -31.67
CA LYS A 319 -15.14 -17.25 -31.07
C LYS A 319 -16.06 -17.94 -32.07
N GLU A 320 -16.86 -17.18 -32.82
CA GLU A 320 -17.79 -17.72 -33.81
C GLU A 320 -17.05 -18.41 -34.98
N ILE A 321 -15.99 -17.80 -35.50
CA ILE A 321 -15.13 -18.38 -36.55
C ILE A 321 -14.46 -19.66 -36.04
N THR A 322 -13.89 -19.62 -34.83
CA THR A 322 -13.24 -20.79 -34.21
C THR A 322 -14.24 -21.92 -34.02
N GLN A 323 -15.48 -21.60 -33.63
CA GLN A 323 -16.54 -22.59 -33.46
C GLN A 323 -17.00 -23.17 -34.80
N LYS A 324 -17.14 -22.35 -35.86
CA LYS A 324 -17.44 -22.81 -37.23
C LYS A 324 -16.35 -23.75 -37.75
N TYR A 325 -15.08 -23.37 -37.59
CA TYR A 325 -13.93 -24.18 -37.99
C TYR A 325 -13.88 -25.51 -37.22
N ASN A 326 -14.07 -25.47 -35.90
CA ASN A 326 -14.15 -26.66 -35.06
C ASN A 326 -15.31 -27.59 -35.46
N ASN A 327 -16.46 -27.02 -35.84
CA ASN A 327 -17.60 -27.79 -36.32
C ASN A 327 -17.32 -28.46 -37.67
N GLN A 328 -16.63 -27.78 -38.59
CA GLN A 328 -16.19 -28.37 -39.86
C GLN A 328 -15.18 -29.50 -39.63
N LEU A 329 -14.20 -29.29 -38.75
CA LEU A 329 -13.23 -30.32 -38.36
C LEU A 329 -13.92 -31.53 -37.70
N LYS A 330 -14.91 -31.32 -36.83
CA LYS A 330 -15.72 -32.40 -36.25
C LYS A 330 -16.47 -33.18 -37.32
N LYS A 331 -17.04 -32.51 -38.33
CA LYS A 331 -17.71 -33.15 -39.48
C LYS A 331 -16.71 -33.97 -40.30
N LEU A 332 -15.56 -33.40 -40.63
CA LEU A 332 -14.48 -34.10 -41.34
C LEU A 332 -14.02 -35.33 -40.57
N ALA A 333 -13.74 -35.20 -39.27
CA ALA A 333 -13.35 -36.32 -38.41
C ALA A 333 -14.43 -37.41 -38.34
N LYS A 334 -15.73 -37.06 -38.34
CA LYS A 334 -16.83 -38.05 -38.40
C LYS A 334 -16.87 -38.77 -39.75
N ILE A 335 -16.70 -38.04 -40.85
CA ILE A 335 -16.65 -38.61 -42.20
C ILE A 335 -15.44 -39.52 -42.35
N LEU A 336 -14.27 -39.07 -41.88
CA LEU A 336 -13.04 -39.83 -41.86
C LEU A 336 -13.23 -41.12 -41.07
N ASN A 337 -13.73 -41.05 -39.82
CA ASN A 337 -14.03 -42.23 -39.01
C ASN A 337 -15.02 -43.19 -39.67
N LYS A 338 -16.05 -42.68 -40.38
CA LYS A 338 -17.03 -43.52 -41.09
C LYS A 338 -16.42 -44.22 -42.30
N LYS A 339 -15.56 -43.54 -43.07
CA LYS A 339 -14.83 -44.13 -44.20
C LYS A 339 -13.77 -45.12 -43.73
N LEU A 340 -13.04 -44.74 -42.68
CA LEU A 340 -12.03 -45.55 -42.03
C LEU A 340 -12.62 -46.84 -41.48
N LYS A 341 -13.76 -46.82 -40.75
CA LYS A 341 -14.46 -48.04 -40.28
C LYS A 341 -14.77 -49.07 -41.37
N LYS A 342 -14.86 -48.66 -42.64
CA LYS A 342 -15.06 -49.58 -43.78
C LYS A 342 -13.76 -50.23 -44.28
N CYS A 343 -12.60 -49.61 -44.05
CA CYS A 343 -11.29 -50.10 -44.46
C CYS A 343 -10.62 -50.83 -43.28
N LYS A 344 -10.75 -52.15 -43.18
CA LYS A 344 -10.12 -52.98 -42.12
C LYS A 344 -8.58 -53.00 -42.23
N THR A 345 -7.90 -51.91 -41.88
CA THR A 345 -6.43 -51.80 -42.00
C THR A 345 -5.82 -51.03 -40.83
N GLN A 346 -4.54 -51.31 -40.55
CA GLN A 346 -3.76 -50.78 -39.43
C GLN A 346 -3.68 -49.24 -39.38
N MET A 347 -3.78 -48.53 -40.52
CA MET A 347 -3.87 -47.06 -40.55
C MET A 347 -5.06 -46.49 -39.77
N LEU A 348 -6.11 -47.30 -39.55
CA LEU A 348 -7.34 -46.88 -38.87
C LEU A 348 -7.11 -46.47 -37.42
N SER A 349 -6.31 -47.24 -36.69
CA SER A 349 -5.99 -46.96 -35.29
C SER A 349 -5.10 -45.72 -35.17
N GLU A 350 -4.07 -45.56 -35.99
CA GLU A 350 -3.20 -44.37 -35.97
C GLU A 350 -3.94 -43.08 -36.30
N VAL A 351 -4.79 -43.11 -37.32
CA VAL A 351 -5.61 -41.94 -37.67
C VAL A 351 -6.65 -41.65 -36.58
N SER A 352 -7.22 -42.69 -35.96
CA SER A 352 -8.17 -42.49 -34.86
C SER A 352 -7.51 -41.94 -33.59
N ILE A 353 -6.27 -42.33 -33.29
CA ILE A 353 -5.45 -41.77 -32.21
C ILE A 353 -5.12 -40.32 -32.50
N SER A 354 -4.72 -40.00 -33.73
CA SER A 354 -4.45 -38.63 -34.18
C SER A 354 -5.68 -37.72 -34.09
N ILE A 355 -6.87 -38.24 -34.42
CA ILE A 355 -8.15 -37.51 -34.26
C ILE A 355 -8.46 -37.28 -32.78
N LEU A 356 -8.15 -38.23 -31.91
CA LEU A 356 -8.40 -38.15 -30.47
C LEU A 356 -7.46 -37.14 -29.82
N GLU A 357 -6.18 -37.17 -30.17
CA GLU A 357 -5.16 -36.18 -29.80
C GLU A 357 -5.56 -34.76 -30.22
N PHE A 358 -5.98 -34.60 -31.48
CA PHE A 358 -6.43 -33.31 -32.00
C PHE A 358 -7.62 -32.74 -31.20
N ARG A 359 -8.59 -33.58 -30.84
CA ARG A 359 -9.72 -33.14 -30.00
C ARG A 359 -9.28 -32.70 -28.60
N ILE A 360 -8.28 -33.36 -28.04
CA ILE A 360 -7.74 -33.02 -26.73
C ILE A 360 -7.01 -31.68 -26.78
N LEU A 361 -6.15 -31.47 -27.78
CA LEU A 361 -5.43 -30.20 -27.98
C LEU A 361 -6.38 -29.00 -28.07
N GLN A 362 -7.55 -29.16 -28.68
CA GLN A 362 -8.58 -28.12 -28.73
C GLN A 362 -9.18 -27.78 -27.35
N SER A 363 -9.16 -28.73 -26.40
CA SER A 363 -9.79 -28.60 -25.09
C SER A 363 -8.86 -28.12 -23.97
N ILE A 364 -7.53 -28.09 -24.20
CA ILE A 364 -6.53 -27.69 -23.20
C ILE A 364 -6.71 -26.23 -22.73
N LYS A 365 -7.20 -25.32 -23.59
CA LYS A 365 -7.26 -23.88 -23.28
C LYS A 365 -8.42 -23.42 -22.37
N LEU A 366 -9.36 -24.29 -21.98
CA LEU A 366 -10.69 -23.85 -21.51
C LEU A 366 -11.26 -24.55 -20.27
N GLN A 367 -10.45 -25.12 -19.36
CA GLN A 367 -11.03 -25.99 -18.32
C GLN A 367 -10.62 -25.67 -16.88
N LYS A 368 -11.49 -26.08 -15.96
CA LYS A 368 -11.33 -26.01 -14.50
C LYS A 368 -10.65 -27.28 -14.00
N LEU A 369 -10.02 -27.19 -12.83
CA LEU A 369 -9.43 -28.32 -12.12
C LEU A 369 -10.54 -29.32 -11.74
N ILE A 370 -10.35 -30.62 -11.99
CA ILE A 370 -11.35 -31.66 -11.70
C ILE A 370 -10.71 -32.79 -10.87
N ARG A 371 -11.48 -33.31 -9.91
CA ARG A 371 -11.14 -34.54 -9.15
C ARG A 371 -11.30 -35.77 -10.03
N ILE A 372 -10.24 -36.55 -10.18
CA ILE A 372 -10.16 -37.68 -11.10
C ILE A 372 -9.67 -38.92 -10.36
N ASN A 373 -10.38 -40.04 -10.50
CA ASN A 373 -9.90 -41.36 -10.09
C ASN A 373 -9.06 -41.98 -11.24
N MET A 374 -7.80 -42.30 -10.94
CA MET A 374 -6.84 -42.83 -11.92
C MET A 374 -7.18 -44.24 -12.39
N GLN A 375 -7.66 -45.12 -11.50
CA GLN A 375 -8.07 -46.48 -11.85
C GLN A 375 -9.19 -46.47 -12.90
N GLN A 376 -10.20 -45.60 -12.75
CA GLN A 376 -11.28 -45.45 -13.74
C GLN A 376 -10.79 -44.94 -15.09
N ILE A 377 -9.79 -44.06 -15.11
CA ILE A 377 -9.19 -43.56 -16.35
C ILE A 377 -8.34 -44.64 -17.01
N PHE A 378 -7.54 -45.36 -16.24
CA PHE A 378 -6.69 -46.45 -16.70
C PHE A 378 -7.50 -47.59 -17.29
N GLN A 379 -8.62 -47.98 -16.67
CA GLN A 379 -9.56 -48.94 -17.25
C GLN A 379 -10.14 -48.46 -18.59
N LYS A 380 -10.51 -47.17 -18.69
CA LYS A 380 -11.00 -46.58 -19.95
C LYS A 380 -9.92 -46.60 -21.03
N PHE A 381 -8.68 -46.26 -20.70
CA PHE A 381 -7.58 -46.28 -21.65
C PHE A 381 -7.17 -47.70 -22.03
N GLN A 382 -7.18 -48.66 -21.11
CA GLN A 382 -6.98 -50.07 -21.42
C GLN A 382 -8.05 -50.56 -22.42
N HIS A 383 -9.33 -50.25 -22.19
CA HIS A 383 -10.38 -50.62 -23.13
C HIS A 383 -10.19 -49.95 -24.50
N ILE A 384 -9.84 -48.66 -24.54
CA ILE A 384 -9.62 -47.95 -25.80
C ILE A 384 -8.41 -48.51 -26.55
N PHE A 385 -7.26 -48.63 -25.91
CA PHE A 385 -6.00 -48.94 -26.60
C PHE A 385 -5.73 -50.43 -26.73
N HIS A 386 -5.93 -51.20 -25.65
CA HIS A 386 -5.71 -52.64 -25.67
C HIS A 386 -6.85 -53.37 -26.39
N VAL A 387 -8.12 -53.08 -26.05
CA VAL A 387 -9.27 -53.80 -26.62
C VAL A 387 -9.63 -53.30 -28.02
N ASN A 388 -9.80 -51.97 -28.21
CA ASN A 388 -10.26 -51.46 -29.51
C ASN A 388 -9.14 -51.29 -30.54
N TYR A 389 -7.93 -50.92 -30.12
CA TYR A 389 -6.81 -50.64 -31.02
C TYR A 389 -5.71 -51.71 -31.05
N LYS A 390 -5.83 -52.77 -30.22
CA LYS A 390 -4.90 -53.90 -30.16
C LYS A 390 -3.44 -53.50 -29.88
N TYR A 391 -3.22 -52.47 -29.07
CA TYR A 391 -1.90 -52.17 -28.53
C TYR A 391 -1.63 -53.07 -27.32
N ASN A 392 -0.40 -53.55 -27.18
CA ASN A 392 0.03 -54.30 -25.99
C ASN A 392 0.33 -53.32 -24.83
N ILE A 393 -0.70 -52.66 -24.31
CA ILE A 393 -0.57 -51.69 -23.22
C ILE A 393 -1.30 -52.20 -21.98
N TYR A 394 -0.59 -52.21 -20.86
CA TYR A 394 -1.10 -52.59 -19.55
C TYR A 394 -1.20 -51.35 -18.66
N PHE A 395 -2.38 -51.10 -18.10
CA PHE A 395 -2.57 -50.08 -17.09
C PHE A 395 -2.89 -50.76 -15.76
N HIS A 396 -2.04 -50.56 -14.76
CA HIS A 396 -2.21 -51.14 -13.43
C HIS A 396 -2.23 -50.03 -12.37
N ALA A 397 -3.27 -49.99 -11.54
CA ALA A 397 -3.33 -49.14 -10.36
C ALA A 397 -3.55 -50.06 -9.16
N LYS A 398 -2.58 -50.14 -8.23
CA LYS A 398 -2.72 -51.02 -7.06
C LYS A 398 -3.73 -50.50 -6.04
N GLN A 399 -4.06 -49.20 -6.09
CA GLN A 399 -5.04 -48.54 -5.22
C GLN A 399 -5.86 -47.50 -6.01
N ASP A 400 -6.99 -47.09 -5.45
CA ASP A 400 -7.86 -46.03 -5.96
C ASP A 400 -7.23 -44.63 -5.74
N TYR A 401 -6.24 -44.27 -6.55
CA TYR A 401 -5.60 -42.96 -6.47
C TYR A 401 -6.48 -41.86 -7.08
N ILE A 402 -6.65 -40.78 -6.32
CA ILE A 402 -7.43 -39.61 -6.70
C ILE A 402 -6.48 -38.43 -6.90
N ILE A 403 -6.47 -37.87 -8.11
CA ILE A 403 -5.68 -36.69 -8.46
C ILE A 403 -6.58 -35.52 -8.85
N TYR A 404 -6.13 -34.30 -8.59
CA TYR A 404 -6.79 -33.08 -9.05
C TYR A 404 -5.98 -32.51 -10.20
N THR A 405 -6.54 -32.56 -11.41
CA THR A 405 -5.81 -32.10 -12.61
C THR A 405 -6.77 -31.65 -13.70
N TYR A 406 -6.22 -31.07 -14.77
CA TYR A 406 -6.96 -30.77 -15.99
C TYR A 406 -7.03 -32.03 -16.85
N LYS A 407 -8.25 -32.60 -16.94
CA LYS A 407 -8.52 -33.84 -17.67
C LYS A 407 -7.93 -33.90 -19.09
N PRO A 408 -7.96 -32.82 -19.91
CA PRO A 408 -7.33 -32.82 -21.24
C PRO A 408 -5.82 -32.99 -21.20
N GLU A 409 -5.14 -32.39 -20.24
CA GLU A 409 -3.67 -32.43 -20.15
C GLU A 409 -3.19 -33.83 -19.76
N LEU A 410 -3.89 -34.48 -18.84
CA LEU A 410 -3.66 -35.88 -18.48
C LEU A 410 -3.88 -36.80 -19.69
N TYR A 411 -4.94 -36.55 -20.48
CA TYR A 411 -5.20 -37.35 -21.67
C TYR A 411 -4.13 -37.15 -22.73
N TYR A 412 -3.68 -35.90 -22.94
CA TYR A 412 -2.61 -35.60 -23.88
C TYR A 412 -1.32 -36.33 -23.48
N PHE A 413 -0.93 -36.23 -22.20
CA PHE A 413 0.24 -36.90 -21.65
C PHE A 413 0.26 -38.41 -21.95
N ILE A 414 -0.82 -39.14 -21.65
CA ILE A 414 -0.91 -40.59 -21.87
C ILE A 414 -0.86 -40.92 -23.37
N ILE A 415 -1.54 -40.15 -24.21
CA ILE A 415 -1.63 -40.43 -25.65
C ILE A 415 -0.31 -40.17 -26.36
N SER A 416 0.41 -39.10 -26.00
CA SER A 416 1.71 -38.80 -26.60
C SER A 416 2.72 -39.92 -26.33
N ILE A 417 2.68 -40.52 -25.14
CA ILE A 417 3.51 -41.68 -24.78
C ILE A 417 3.16 -42.90 -25.63
N ILE A 418 1.86 -43.20 -25.76
CA ILE A 418 1.38 -44.32 -26.60
C ILE A 418 1.73 -44.12 -28.07
N ARG A 419 1.71 -42.88 -28.56
CA ARG A 419 2.02 -42.56 -29.96
C ARG A 419 3.48 -42.84 -30.33
N LEU A 420 4.41 -42.69 -29.40
CA LEU A 420 5.82 -43.02 -29.63
C LEU A 420 6.11 -44.52 -29.60
N SER A 421 5.20 -45.31 -29.02
CA SER A 421 5.39 -46.75 -28.91
C SER A 421 5.01 -47.49 -30.18
N ASN A 422 5.80 -48.50 -30.52
CA ASN A 422 5.41 -49.47 -31.52
C ASN A 422 4.37 -50.42 -30.93
N ARG A 423 3.36 -50.83 -31.70
CA ARG A 423 2.29 -51.74 -31.21
C ARG A 423 2.78 -53.08 -30.64
N MET A 424 3.96 -53.51 -31.07
CA MET A 424 4.61 -54.74 -30.62
C MET A 424 5.34 -54.56 -29.29
N GLN A 425 5.67 -53.32 -28.91
CA GLN A 425 6.29 -53.02 -27.62
C GLN A 425 5.22 -53.13 -26.53
N GLN A 426 5.55 -53.86 -25.47
CA GLN A 426 4.73 -53.92 -24.28
C GLN A 426 5.00 -52.68 -23.44
N ILE A 427 4.02 -51.80 -23.33
CA ILE A 427 4.10 -50.65 -22.42
C ILE A 427 3.30 -50.97 -21.17
N SER A 428 3.85 -50.67 -20.00
CA SER A 428 3.06 -50.67 -18.78
C SER A 428 3.07 -49.31 -18.09
N PHE A 429 1.89 -48.87 -17.68
CA PHE A 429 1.69 -47.75 -16.78
C PHE A 429 1.28 -48.34 -15.42
N ILE A 430 2.17 -48.25 -14.44
CA ILE A 430 1.92 -48.79 -13.10
C ILE A 430 1.93 -47.61 -12.13
N ILE A 431 0.84 -47.46 -11.37
CA ILE A 431 0.79 -46.57 -10.21
C ILE A 431 0.81 -47.43 -8.95
N ASP A 432 1.84 -47.20 -8.14
CA ASP A 432 2.04 -47.86 -6.86
C ASP A 432 2.50 -46.85 -5.80
N GLN A 433 2.23 -47.12 -4.52
CA GLN A 433 2.75 -46.33 -3.42
C GLN A 433 3.97 -47.05 -2.85
N ASN A 434 5.12 -46.41 -2.97
CA ASN A 434 6.35 -46.99 -2.45
C ASN A 434 6.27 -47.04 -0.90
N GLN A 435 6.45 -48.23 -0.31
CA GLN A 435 6.18 -48.47 1.11
C GLN A 435 7.04 -47.59 2.04
N GLU A 436 8.22 -47.17 1.58
CA GLU A 436 9.15 -46.32 2.34
C GLU A 436 8.84 -44.83 2.24
N ALA A 437 8.20 -44.36 1.15
CA ALA A 437 8.04 -42.93 0.87
C ALA A 437 6.61 -42.42 1.10
N GLN A 438 5.62 -43.29 1.36
CA GLN A 438 4.18 -42.95 1.43
C GLN A 438 3.62 -42.18 0.22
N ILE A 439 4.36 -42.16 -0.88
CA ILE A 439 4.11 -41.29 -2.02
C ILE A 439 3.74 -42.16 -3.24
N PRO A 440 2.68 -41.80 -3.99
CA PRO A 440 2.32 -42.50 -5.22
C PRO A 440 3.37 -42.22 -6.32
N GLN A 441 3.80 -43.29 -7.00
CA GLN A 441 4.77 -43.26 -8.09
C GLN A 441 4.12 -43.80 -9.36
N LEU A 442 4.34 -43.12 -10.49
CA LEU A 442 3.92 -43.59 -11.80
C LEU A 442 5.16 -44.11 -12.54
N SER A 443 5.32 -45.42 -12.61
CA SER A 443 6.36 -46.05 -13.42
C SER A 443 5.82 -46.36 -14.81
N ILE A 444 6.58 -45.94 -15.83
CA ILE A 444 6.29 -46.22 -17.24
C ILE A 444 7.41 -47.13 -17.75
N THR A 445 7.06 -48.34 -18.18
CA THR A 445 8.03 -49.29 -18.76
C THR A 445 7.73 -49.57 -20.22
N GLY A 446 8.75 -49.94 -21.00
CA GLY A 446 8.59 -50.37 -22.40
C GLY A 446 8.78 -49.29 -23.46
N ILE A 447 9.38 -48.14 -23.14
CA ILE A 447 9.63 -47.03 -24.06
C ILE A 447 11.06 -46.52 -23.91
N ASP A 448 11.77 -46.34 -25.04
CA ASP A 448 13.17 -45.95 -25.06
C ASP A 448 13.39 -44.46 -24.69
N LYS A 449 12.49 -43.58 -25.17
CA LYS A 449 12.52 -42.12 -24.96
C LYS A 449 11.10 -41.55 -24.79
N LEU A 450 10.95 -40.59 -23.88
CA LEU A 450 9.70 -39.82 -23.74
C LEU A 450 9.55 -38.81 -24.88
N PRO A 451 8.33 -38.31 -25.14
CA PRO A 451 8.13 -37.21 -26.09
C PRO A 451 8.86 -35.94 -25.67
N ASP A 452 9.57 -35.33 -26.61
CA ASP A 452 10.33 -34.10 -26.39
C ASP A 452 9.58 -32.84 -26.85
N ASP A 453 8.31 -32.96 -27.23
CA ASP A 453 7.54 -31.82 -27.72
C ASP A 453 7.13 -30.85 -26.58
N TYR A 454 7.12 -29.56 -26.88
CA TYR A 454 6.81 -28.50 -25.91
C TYR A 454 5.46 -28.70 -25.22
N GLN A 455 4.47 -29.23 -25.95
CA GLN A 455 3.13 -29.44 -25.42
C GLN A 455 3.12 -30.59 -24.40
N PHE A 456 3.87 -31.65 -24.65
CA PHE A 456 4.07 -32.75 -23.72
C PHE A 456 4.79 -32.30 -22.46
N GLN A 457 5.89 -31.53 -22.58
CA GLN A 457 6.60 -30.96 -21.42
C GLN A 457 5.70 -30.05 -20.59
N TYR A 458 4.89 -29.21 -21.24
CA TYR A 458 3.90 -28.36 -20.56
C TYR A 458 2.85 -29.20 -19.81
N CYS A 459 2.32 -30.25 -20.45
CA CYS A 459 1.34 -31.14 -19.82
C CYS A 459 1.97 -31.95 -18.68
N GLN A 460 3.19 -32.45 -18.83
CA GLN A 460 3.94 -33.13 -17.76
C GLN A 460 4.11 -32.22 -16.55
N LYS A 461 4.58 -30.99 -16.77
CA LYS A 461 4.74 -29.97 -15.72
C LYS A 461 3.42 -29.61 -15.05
N THR A 462 2.33 -29.48 -15.81
CA THR A 462 1.05 -29.06 -15.24
C THR A 462 0.33 -30.20 -14.52
N VAL A 463 0.40 -31.43 -15.06
CA VAL A 463 -0.18 -32.62 -14.45
C VAL A 463 0.58 -33.02 -13.17
N PHE A 464 1.92 -32.95 -13.16
CA PHE A 464 2.74 -33.49 -12.07
C PHE A 464 3.47 -32.46 -11.19
N GLU A 465 3.92 -31.32 -11.71
CA GLU A 465 4.70 -30.35 -10.90
C GLU A 465 3.82 -29.29 -10.22
N LYS A 466 2.77 -28.77 -10.89
CA LYS A 466 1.98 -27.63 -10.36
C LYS A 466 0.83 -27.98 -9.42
N HIS A 467 0.16 -29.12 -9.61
CA HIS A 467 -1.11 -29.40 -8.91
C HIS A 467 -1.03 -30.56 -7.91
N ILE A 468 0.03 -31.35 -7.98
CA ILE A 468 0.28 -32.49 -7.10
C ILE A 468 1.07 -32.06 -5.84
N GLN A 469 1.87 -30.98 -5.91
CA GLN A 469 2.54 -30.37 -4.74
C GLN A 469 1.59 -29.77 -3.69
N VAL A 470 0.33 -29.44 -4.05
CA VAL A 470 -0.62 -28.78 -3.12
C VAL A 470 -1.33 -29.78 -2.19
N LEU A 471 -1.24 -31.09 -2.44
CA LEU A 471 -1.89 -32.14 -1.67
C LEU A 471 -0.92 -33.30 -1.41
N ASN A 472 0.13 -33.07 -0.60
CA ASN A 472 1.00 -34.07 0.06
C ASN A 472 1.29 -35.40 -0.69
N SER A 473 1.53 -35.35 -2.00
CA SER A 473 1.97 -36.51 -2.77
C SER A 473 2.97 -36.05 -3.80
N HIS A 474 4.20 -36.58 -3.78
CA HIS A 474 5.22 -36.23 -4.78
C HIS A 474 5.27 -37.30 -5.88
N PHE A 475 4.61 -37.14 -7.02
CA PHE A 475 4.72 -38.18 -8.06
C PHE A 475 6.14 -38.25 -8.64
N TRP A 476 6.80 -39.41 -8.46
CA TRP A 476 8.08 -39.72 -9.09
C TRP A 476 7.85 -40.56 -10.35
N ILE A 477 8.56 -40.21 -11.43
CA ILE A 477 8.60 -41.00 -12.68
C ILE A 477 9.95 -41.73 -12.71
N PHE A 478 9.96 -43.03 -12.47
CA PHE A 478 11.16 -43.86 -12.61
C PHE A 478 11.20 -44.53 -13.97
N LYS A 479 12.36 -44.44 -14.64
CA LYS A 479 12.69 -45.12 -15.89
C LYS A 479 13.49 -46.38 -15.55
N GLU A 480 12.84 -47.55 -15.48
CA GLU A 480 13.59 -48.81 -15.45
C GLU A 480 13.96 -49.22 -16.87
N VAL A 481 15.21 -48.91 -17.27
CA VAL A 481 15.84 -49.47 -18.46
C VAL A 481 16.54 -50.75 -18.04
N HIS A 482 15.96 -51.92 -18.33
CA HIS A 482 16.70 -53.17 -18.25
C HIS A 482 17.69 -53.24 -19.42
N SER A 483 18.92 -52.83 -19.16
CA SER A 483 20.11 -53.42 -19.79
C SER A 483 21.15 -53.62 -18.70
N SER A 484 21.51 -54.88 -18.49
CA SER A 484 22.52 -55.40 -17.56
C SER A 484 23.72 -54.48 -17.30
N PHE A 485 24.15 -54.49 -16.03
CA PHE A 485 25.33 -53.87 -15.39
C PHE A 485 25.16 -52.46 -14.78
N ASN A 486 25.13 -52.46 -13.44
CA ASN A 486 25.41 -51.40 -12.47
C ASN A 486 25.72 -50.00 -13.01
N GLN A 487 24.83 -49.04 -12.74
CA GLN A 487 25.20 -47.67 -12.38
C GLN A 487 24.01 -46.96 -11.72
N HIS A 488 24.23 -46.48 -10.49
CA HIS A 488 23.32 -45.59 -9.77
C HIS A 488 23.09 -44.31 -10.57
N TYR A 489 21.82 -43.92 -10.74
CA TYR A 489 21.45 -42.55 -11.06
C TYR A 489 20.75 -41.95 -9.84
N THR A 490 21.52 -41.21 -9.04
CA THR A 490 21.01 -40.24 -8.07
C THR A 490 20.85 -38.91 -8.78
N PHE A 491 19.64 -38.35 -8.85
CA PHE A 491 19.47 -36.94 -9.18
C PHE A 491 19.83 -36.13 -7.93
N GLU A 492 20.86 -35.30 -8.05
CA GLU A 492 21.34 -34.41 -6.99
C GLU A 492 20.21 -33.50 -6.50
N ASN A 493 20.13 -33.34 -5.17
CA ASN A 493 19.25 -32.43 -4.46
C ASN A 493 19.29 -31.03 -5.09
N ILE A 494 18.15 -30.54 -5.58
CA ILE A 494 17.91 -29.10 -5.60
C ILE A 494 17.82 -28.70 -4.13
N SER A 495 18.90 -28.07 -3.66
CA SER A 495 19.17 -27.57 -2.31
C SER A 495 17.92 -27.22 -1.49
N ASN A 496 17.89 -27.77 -0.26
CA ASN A 496 16.97 -27.47 0.84
C ASN A 496 16.87 -25.98 1.23
N ASP A 497 17.63 -25.08 0.60
CA ASP A 497 17.68 -23.66 0.96
C ASP A 497 16.46 -22.85 0.48
N GLN A 498 15.69 -23.35 -0.50
CA GLN A 498 14.44 -22.70 -0.91
C GLN A 498 13.23 -23.11 -0.07
N PHE A 499 13.32 -24.19 0.72
CA PHE A 499 12.22 -24.64 1.57
C PHE A 499 12.12 -23.85 2.88
N ASN A 500 13.25 -23.33 3.38
CA ASN A 500 13.27 -22.52 4.60
C ASN A 500 12.81 -21.07 4.39
N LEU A 501 12.77 -20.57 3.14
CA LEU A 501 12.28 -19.22 2.84
C LEU A 501 10.74 -19.14 2.74
N LEU A 502 10.06 -20.25 2.44
CA LEU A 502 8.60 -20.29 2.33
C LEU A 502 7.90 -20.52 3.68
N ASN A 503 8.58 -21.12 4.66
CA ASN A 503 8.02 -21.36 6.00
C ASN A 503 8.22 -20.20 6.99
N GLN A 504 8.76 -19.06 6.57
CA GLN A 504 8.88 -17.85 7.41
C GLN A 504 7.87 -16.74 7.05
N GLN A 505 6.94 -16.97 6.13
CA GLN A 505 5.93 -15.97 5.75
C GLN A 505 4.48 -16.48 5.68
N PHE A 506 4.17 -17.61 6.33
CA PHE A 506 2.78 -18.04 6.58
C PHE A 506 2.55 -18.39 8.04
#